data_AF-A0A642V5G9-F1
#
_entry.id   AF-A0A642V5G9-F1
#
_cell.length_a   1.000
_cell.length_b   1.000
_cell.length_c   1.000
_cell.angle_alpha   90.00
_cell.angle_beta   90.00
_cell.angle_gamma   90.00
#
_symmetry.space_group_name_H-M   'P 1'
#
loop_
_entity.id
_entity.type
_entity.pdbx_description
1 polymer ?
#
loop_
_entity_poly.entity_id
_entity_poly.type
_entity_poly.pdbx_seq_one_letter_code
_entity_poly.pdbx_strand_id
1 'polypeptide(L)'
;MYSHTRGLTNDKRGRVEKEKQVDDAAYINLVDARELFEHVQLLNKKIADQEKLFERRIHEVRENYRRQLEQHKRAMELKLMHHHERTRHDLRQYQSFQDGWLDQYAEEQGHLWDLARTQHDGIHKMAKAGAITTDGGYQPRPYSHGVSNARVYLSEFQFYVYMHPQLPRTPEVLIQRFAMGLRGRAYEWVYPILQDKRRFHTYYRDFTAFLDAFAREFAHGKRYSFDMN
;
A
#
# COMPACT_ATOMS: atom_id res chain seq x y z
N MET A 1 -67.92 -61.32 120.35
CA MET A 1 -69.26 -61.93 120.40
C MET A 1 -69.58 -62.54 119.05
N TYR A 2 -70.15 -63.74 119.08
CA TYR A 2 -70.46 -64.65 117.98
C TYR A 2 -71.47 -64.11 116.95
N SER A 3 -71.35 -64.58 115.70
CA SER A 3 -72.38 -65.34 114.91
C SER A 3 -72.17 -65.12 113.40
N HIS A 4 -71.79 -66.14 112.63
CA HIS A 4 -72.63 -67.17 111.96
C HIS A 4 -73.51 -66.59 110.84
N THR A 5 -73.09 -66.65 109.57
CA THR A 5 -73.25 -67.75 108.56
C THR A 5 -74.65 -67.94 107.98
N ARG A 6 -74.72 -67.90 106.63
CA ARG A 6 -75.57 -68.64 105.65
C ARG A 6 -75.74 -67.75 104.40
N GLY A 7 -75.61 -68.19 103.15
CA GLY A 7 -75.36 -69.49 102.52
C GLY A 7 -75.61 -69.36 101.00
N LEU A 8 -74.94 -70.22 100.20
CA LEU A 8 -75.36 -70.92 98.94
C LEU A 8 -76.15 -70.12 97.87
N THR A 9 -75.91 -70.11 96.54
CA THR A 9 -75.35 -71.05 95.54
C THR A 9 -75.33 -70.38 94.14
N ASN A 10 -74.41 -70.81 93.24
CA ASN A 10 -74.41 -70.85 91.75
C ASN A 10 -74.96 -69.63 90.93
N ASP A 11 -74.35 -69.14 89.84
CA ASP A 11 -74.00 -69.88 88.62
C ASP A 11 -73.25 -68.94 87.60
N LYS A 12 -72.43 -69.54 86.73
CA LYS A 12 -71.97 -69.09 85.39
C LYS A 12 -71.12 -67.82 85.14
N ARG A 13 -69.88 -68.11 84.66
CA ARG A 13 -69.18 -67.64 83.43
C ARG A 13 -69.11 -66.13 83.11
N GLY A 14 -67.89 -65.65 82.88
CA GLY A 14 -67.63 -64.50 82.01
C GLY A 14 -66.23 -63.92 82.13
N ARG A 15 -65.22 -64.52 81.47
CA ARG A 15 -63.98 -63.81 81.11
C ARG A 15 -64.37 -62.78 80.05
N VAL A 16 -64.16 -61.49 80.31
CA VAL A 16 -64.22 -60.44 79.29
C VAL A 16 -62.79 -59.97 79.04
N GLU A 17 -62.28 -60.32 77.86
CA GLU A 17 -61.07 -59.75 77.28
C GLU A 17 -61.33 -58.25 77.03
N LYS A 18 -60.47 -57.39 77.58
CA LYS A 18 -60.47 -55.96 77.26
C LYS A 18 -59.68 -55.76 75.98
N GLU A 19 -60.37 -55.63 74.86
CA GLU A 19 -59.77 -55.12 73.62
C GLU A 19 -59.26 -53.69 73.85
N LYS A 20 -58.01 -53.44 73.48
CA LYS A 20 -57.46 -52.09 73.35
C LYS A 20 -58.14 -51.42 72.16
N GLN A 21 -59.06 -50.49 72.40
CA GLN A 21 -59.50 -49.55 71.38
C GLN A 21 -58.28 -48.73 70.94
N VAL A 22 -57.88 -48.91 69.69
CA VAL A 22 -56.92 -48.05 69.01
C VAL A 22 -57.66 -46.75 68.72
N ASP A 23 -57.07 -45.62 69.09
CA ASP A 23 -57.67 -44.31 68.93
C ASP A 23 -57.67 -43.93 67.44
N ASP A 24 -58.83 -44.05 66.78
CA ASP A 24 -58.98 -43.91 65.32
C ASP A 24 -58.44 -42.57 64.79
N ALA A 25 -58.48 -41.51 65.61
CA ALA A 25 -57.93 -40.20 65.27
C ALA A 25 -56.39 -40.20 65.16
N ALA A 26 -55.68 -41.02 65.94
CA ALA A 26 -54.23 -41.17 65.82
C ALA A 26 -53.86 -42.01 64.59
N TYR A 27 -54.69 -42.99 64.22
CA TYR A 27 -54.49 -43.81 63.02
C TYR A 27 -54.73 -43.00 61.73
N ILE A 28 -55.78 -42.17 61.68
CA ILE A 28 -56.09 -41.30 60.54
C ILE A 28 -54.96 -40.27 60.31
N ASN A 29 -54.46 -39.62 61.36
CA ASN A 29 -53.36 -38.67 61.25
C ASN A 29 -52.04 -39.31 60.77
N LEU A 30 -51.79 -40.59 61.09
CA LEU A 30 -50.62 -41.34 60.62
C LEU A 30 -50.74 -41.76 59.16
N VAL A 31 -51.94 -42.10 58.70
CA VAL A 31 -52.21 -42.42 57.29
C VAL A 31 -52.05 -41.17 56.42
N ASP A 32 -52.62 -40.04 56.83
CA ASP A 32 -52.45 -38.75 56.12
C ASP A 32 -50.98 -38.30 56.06
N ALA A 33 -50.23 -38.45 57.16
CA ALA A 33 -48.81 -38.10 57.18
C ALA A 33 -47.96 -38.99 56.25
N ARG A 34 -48.33 -40.27 56.13
CA ARG A 34 -47.64 -41.22 55.25
C ARG A 34 -47.91 -40.91 53.78
N GLU A 35 -49.16 -40.67 53.40
CA GLU A 35 -49.51 -40.28 52.03
C GLU A 35 -48.82 -38.98 51.62
N LEU A 36 -48.73 -38.01 52.54
CA LEU A 36 -48.05 -36.73 52.31
C LEU A 36 -46.52 -36.92 52.15
N PHE A 37 -45.91 -37.82 52.93
CA PHE A 37 -44.50 -38.17 52.78
C PHE A 37 -44.21 -38.86 51.42
N GLU A 38 -45.04 -39.81 51.01
CA GLU A 38 -44.93 -40.49 49.72
C GLU A 38 -45.11 -39.49 48.56
N HIS A 39 -46.02 -38.52 48.70
CA HIS A 39 -46.21 -37.45 47.72
C HIS A 39 -44.99 -36.52 47.60
N VAL A 40 -44.40 -36.11 48.73
CA VAL A 40 -43.18 -35.30 48.75
C VAL A 40 -41.99 -36.04 48.14
N GLN A 41 -41.85 -37.34 48.40
CA GLN A 41 -40.80 -38.16 47.77
C GLN A 41 -40.98 -38.25 46.24
N LEU A 42 -42.22 -38.41 45.78
CA LEU A 42 -42.53 -38.43 44.35
C LEU A 42 -42.20 -37.09 43.68
N LEU A 43 -42.53 -35.97 44.33
CA LEU A 43 -42.21 -34.62 43.84
C LEU A 43 -40.69 -34.40 43.77
N ASN A 44 -39.94 -34.76 44.81
CA ASN A 44 -38.48 -34.66 44.82
C ASN A 44 -37.83 -35.49 43.71
N LYS A 45 -38.36 -36.69 43.44
CA LYS A 45 -37.90 -37.52 42.32
C LYS A 45 -38.17 -36.85 40.97
N LYS A 46 -39.36 -36.28 40.78
CA LYS A 46 -39.70 -35.54 39.55
C LYS A 46 -38.80 -34.31 39.35
N ILE A 47 -38.48 -33.59 40.42
CA ILE A 47 -37.56 -32.44 40.38
C ILE A 47 -36.16 -32.91 39.96
N ALA A 48 -35.62 -33.95 40.60
CA ALA A 48 -34.30 -34.49 40.26
C ALA A 48 -34.22 -35.02 38.81
N ASP A 49 -35.30 -35.65 38.31
CA ASP A 49 -35.37 -36.09 36.92
C ASP A 49 -35.43 -34.91 35.94
N GLN A 50 -36.14 -33.83 36.29
CA GLN A 50 -36.16 -32.60 35.49
C GLN A 50 -34.81 -31.89 35.47
N GLU A 51 -34.11 -31.80 36.60
CA GLU A 51 -32.76 -31.21 36.67
C GLU A 51 -31.79 -31.91 35.73
N LYS A 52 -31.75 -33.25 35.75
CA LYS A 52 -30.93 -34.04 34.80
C LYS A 52 -31.31 -33.79 33.34
N LEU A 53 -32.59 -33.56 33.05
CA LEU A 53 -33.08 -33.29 31.71
C LEU A 53 -32.66 -31.89 31.24
N PHE A 54 -32.65 -30.91 32.15
CA PHE A 54 -32.12 -29.58 31.89
C PHE A 54 -30.60 -29.58 31.68
N GLU A 55 -29.83 -30.33 32.47
CA GLU A 55 -28.38 -30.48 32.29
C GLU A 55 -28.05 -31.02 30.89
N ARG A 56 -28.77 -32.05 30.43
CA ARG A 56 -28.61 -32.59 29.07
C ARG A 56 -28.93 -31.56 27.99
N ARG A 57 -30.05 -30.84 28.13
CA ARG A 57 -30.43 -29.77 27.18
C ARG A 57 -29.40 -28.65 27.14
N ILE A 58 -28.87 -28.23 28.29
CA ILE A 58 -27.81 -27.22 28.36
C ILE A 58 -26.55 -27.72 27.63
N HIS A 59 -26.19 -28.99 27.80
CA HIS A 59 -25.06 -29.59 27.08
C HIS A 59 -25.30 -29.64 25.56
N GLU A 60 -26.47 -30.06 25.11
CA GLU A 60 -26.83 -30.09 23.69
C GLU A 60 -26.79 -28.70 23.05
N VAL A 61 -27.34 -27.71 23.74
CA VAL A 61 -27.31 -26.31 23.29
C VAL A 61 -25.88 -25.80 23.20
N ARG A 62 -25.04 -26.05 24.22
CA ARG A 62 -23.62 -25.68 24.20
C ARG A 62 -22.85 -26.31 23.05
N GLU A 63 -23.05 -27.60 22.79
CA GLU A 63 -22.41 -28.29 21.68
C GLU A 63 -22.88 -27.77 20.33
N ASN A 64 -24.16 -27.46 20.18
CA ASN A 64 -24.68 -26.87 18.95
C ASN A 64 -24.08 -25.48 18.70
N TYR A 65 -24.06 -24.62 19.72
CA TYR A 65 -23.39 -23.31 19.63
C TYR A 65 -21.90 -23.45 19.29
N ARG A 66 -21.20 -24.40 19.90
CA ARG A 66 -19.79 -24.65 19.60
C ARG A 66 -19.59 -25.03 18.13
N ARG A 67 -20.40 -25.95 17.60
CA ARG A 67 -20.33 -26.36 16.18
C ARG A 67 -20.63 -25.19 15.25
N GLN A 68 -21.65 -24.39 15.54
CA GLN A 68 -21.99 -23.21 14.74
C GLN A 68 -20.86 -22.18 14.75
N LEU A 69 -20.28 -21.91 15.92
CA LEU A 69 -19.15 -20.99 16.06
C LEU A 69 -17.94 -21.47 15.23
N GLU A 70 -17.65 -22.76 15.27
CA GLU A 70 -16.51 -23.34 14.55
C GLU A 70 -16.73 -23.33 13.02
N GLN A 71 -17.95 -23.62 12.56
CA GLN A 71 -18.33 -23.46 11.16
C GLN A 71 -18.20 -22.00 10.71
N HIS A 72 -18.67 -21.06 11.53
CA HIS A 72 -18.61 -19.64 11.20
C HIS A 72 -17.16 -19.14 11.13
N LYS A 73 -16.29 -19.62 12.02
CA LYS A 73 -14.85 -19.33 12.02
C LYS A 73 -14.17 -19.83 10.74
N ARG A 74 -14.39 -21.10 10.36
CA ARG A 74 -13.85 -21.68 9.11
C ARG A 74 -14.34 -20.91 7.88
N ALA A 75 -15.61 -20.52 7.85
CA ALA A 75 -16.16 -19.72 6.75
C ALA A 75 -15.53 -18.32 6.66
N MET A 76 -15.26 -17.67 7.80
CA MET A 76 -14.50 -16.41 7.82
C MET A 76 -13.07 -16.58 7.34
N GLU A 77 -12.36 -17.60 7.82
CA GLU A 77 -10.97 -17.90 7.42
C GLU A 77 -10.87 -18.10 5.90
N LEU A 78 -11.79 -18.85 5.29
CA LEU A 78 -11.87 -19.02 3.83
C LEU A 78 -12.09 -17.71 3.08
N LYS A 79 -13.01 -16.86 3.55
CA LYS A 79 -13.23 -15.52 2.95
C LYS A 79 -11.97 -14.66 3.01
N LEU A 80 -11.24 -14.73 4.13
CA LEU A 80 -10.03 -13.95 4.35
C LEU A 80 -8.88 -14.43 3.47
N MET A 81 -8.73 -15.75 3.32
CA MET A 81 -7.77 -16.37 2.39
C MET A 81 -8.04 -15.95 0.94
N HIS A 82 -9.28 -16.06 0.47
CA HIS A 82 -9.64 -15.63 -0.89
C HIS A 82 -9.42 -14.13 -1.12
N HIS A 83 -9.74 -13.29 -0.13
CA HIS A 83 -9.44 -11.86 -0.21
C HIS A 83 -7.93 -11.62 -0.34
N HIS A 84 -7.12 -12.33 0.43
CA HIS A 84 -5.67 -12.20 0.38
C HIS A 84 -5.07 -12.66 -0.96
N GLU A 85 -5.57 -13.79 -1.50
CA GLU A 85 -5.17 -14.28 -2.83
C GLU A 85 -5.50 -13.29 -3.94
N ARG A 86 -6.71 -12.72 -3.91
CA ARG A 86 -7.13 -11.69 -4.86
C ARG A 86 -6.26 -10.44 -4.77
N THR A 87 -6.01 -9.95 -3.56
CA THR A 87 -5.15 -8.78 -3.33
C THR A 87 -3.73 -9.02 -3.88
N ARG A 88 -3.18 -10.23 -3.68
CA ARG A 88 -1.87 -10.61 -4.25
C ARG A 88 -1.87 -10.71 -5.77
N HIS A 89 -2.97 -11.10 -6.38
CA HIS A 89 -3.09 -11.14 -7.83
C HIS A 89 -3.13 -9.71 -8.40
N ASP A 90 -3.95 -8.84 -7.81
CA ASP A 90 -4.10 -7.45 -8.25
C ASP A 90 -2.78 -6.66 -8.12
N LEU A 91 -2.04 -6.87 -7.03
CA LEU A 91 -0.68 -6.32 -6.85
C LEU A 91 0.30 -6.77 -7.95
N ARG A 92 0.26 -8.05 -8.34
CA ARG A 92 1.12 -8.57 -9.42
C ARG A 92 0.76 -7.98 -10.78
N GLN A 93 -0.53 -7.82 -11.08
CA GLN A 93 -0.96 -7.18 -12.31
C GLN A 93 -0.51 -5.72 -12.37
N TYR A 94 -0.66 -4.98 -11.26
CA TYR A 94 -0.21 -3.60 -11.19
C TYR A 94 1.30 -3.45 -11.40
N GLN A 95 2.11 -4.35 -10.80
CA GLN A 95 3.56 -4.39 -11.02
C GLN A 95 3.90 -4.66 -12.49
N SER A 96 3.27 -5.66 -13.13
CA SER A 96 3.51 -5.93 -14.55
C SER A 96 3.13 -4.78 -15.48
N PHE A 97 2.07 -4.03 -15.13
CA PHE A 97 1.68 -2.84 -15.89
C PHE A 97 2.71 -1.72 -15.72
N GLN A 98 3.20 -1.52 -14.50
CA GLN A 98 4.23 -0.53 -14.21
C GLN A 98 5.54 -0.84 -14.94
N ASP A 99 5.97 -2.10 -14.95
CA ASP A 99 7.18 -2.54 -15.64
C ASP A 99 7.06 -2.33 -17.15
N GLY A 100 5.93 -2.72 -17.75
CA GLY A 100 5.69 -2.50 -19.19
C GLY A 100 5.67 -1.01 -19.58
N TRP A 101 5.18 -0.14 -18.70
CA TRP A 101 5.20 1.32 -18.94
C TRP A 101 6.62 1.89 -18.87
N LEU A 102 7.45 1.38 -17.96
CA LEU A 102 8.86 1.77 -17.83
C LEU A 102 9.68 1.32 -19.05
N ASP A 103 9.45 0.11 -19.56
CA ASP A 103 10.11 -0.40 -20.77
C ASP A 103 9.77 0.45 -21.99
N GLN A 104 8.48 0.77 -22.21
CA GLN A 104 8.05 1.66 -23.28
C GLN A 104 8.67 3.05 -23.17
N TYR A 105 8.70 3.62 -21.97
CA TYR A 105 9.34 4.91 -21.74
C TYR A 105 10.85 4.87 -22.04
N ALA A 106 11.54 3.79 -21.66
CA ALA A 106 12.96 3.61 -21.94
C ALA A 106 13.22 3.49 -23.46
N GLU A 107 12.39 2.75 -24.19
CA GLU A 107 12.45 2.64 -25.65
C GLU A 107 12.23 3.99 -26.34
N GLU A 108 11.21 4.75 -25.92
CA GLU A 108 10.94 6.09 -26.45
C GLU A 108 12.10 7.05 -26.19
N GLN A 109 12.66 7.04 -24.97
CA GLN A 109 13.84 7.84 -24.65
C GLN A 109 15.04 7.44 -25.51
N GLY A 110 15.29 6.14 -25.70
CA GLY A 110 16.34 5.63 -26.57
C GLY A 110 16.20 6.13 -28.00
N HIS A 111 14.99 6.04 -28.58
CA HIS A 111 14.69 6.57 -29.90
C HIS A 111 14.92 8.08 -30.02
N LEU A 112 14.52 8.86 -29.00
CA LEU A 112 14.76 10.31 -28.97
C LEU A 112 16.25 10.64 -28.91
N TRP A 113 17.04 9.89 -28.14
CA TRP A 113 18.50 10.05 -28.08
C TRP A 113 19.18 9.73 -29.42
N ASP A 114 18.76 8.66 -30.10
CA ASP A 114 19.30 8.32 -31.41
C ASP A 114 18.90 9.33 -32.49
N LEU A 115 17.67 9.88 -32.42
CA LEU A 115 17.26 10.97 -33.29
C LEU A 115 18.08 12.24 -33.03
N ALA A 116 18.34 12.57 -31.76
CA ALA A 116 19.19 13.69 -31.40
C ALA A 116 20.64 13.50 -31.91
N ARG A 117 21.20 12.29 -31.76
CA ARG A 117 22.55 11.95 -32.25
C ARG A 117 22.64 12.07 -33.77
N THR A 118 21.67 11.51 -34.51
CA THR A 118 21.65 11.59 -35.98
C THR A 118 21.47 13.03 -36.50
N GLN A 119 20.65 13.85 -35.82
CA GLN A 119 20.57 15.28 -36.12
C GLN A 119 21.89 15.98 -35.86
N HIS A 120 22.55 15.70 -34.73
CA HIS A 120 23.85 16.26 -34.39
C HIS A 120 24.93 15.86 -35.42
N ASP A 121 24.99 14.59 -35.81
CA ASP A 121 25.91 14.09 -36.83
C ASP A 121 25.65 14.70 -38.21
N GLY A 122 24.37 14.90 -38.58
CA GLY A 122 23.99 15.58 -39.81
C GLY A 122 24.46 17.03 -39.83
N ILE A 123 24.28 17.73 -38.71
CA ILE A 123 24.76 19.10 -38.51
C ILE A 123 26.29 19.14 -38.59
N HIS A 124 27.00 18.21 -37.93
CA HIS A 124 28.47 18.10 -38.00
C HIS A 124 28.98 17.80 -39.40
N LYS A 125 28.30 16.95 -40.17
CA LYS A 125 28.66 16.68 -41.58
C LYS A 125 28.48 17.93 -42.45
N MET A 126 27.39 18.69 -42.26
CA MET A 126 27.16 19.97 -42.96
C MET A 126 28.14 21.07 -42.53
N ALA A 127 28.54 21.06 -41.25
CA ALA A 127 29.56 21.93 -40.67
C ALA A 127 30.94 21.65 -41.29
N LYS A 128 31.32 20.37 -41.40
CA LYS A 128 32.58 19.94 -42.02
C LYS A 128 32.64 20.23 -43.52
N ALA A 129 31.51 20.08 -44.23
CA ALA A 129 31.43 20.32 -45.68
C ALA A 129 31.49 21.81 -46.07
N GLY A 130 31.17 22.73 -45.16
CA GLY A 130 31.21 24.17 -45.41
C GLY A 130 32.30 24.92 -44.64
N ALA A 131 33.18 24.21 -43.94
CA ALA A 131 34.25 24.80 -43.16
C ALA A 131 35.28 25.48 -44.08
N ILE A 132 35.67 26.70 -43.73
CA ILE A 132 36.75 27.40 -44.41
C ILE A 132 38.06 26.88 -43.78
N THR A 133 38.80 26.05 -44.51
CA THR A 133 40.18 25.72 -44.17
C THR A 133 41.06 26.89 -44.60
N THR A 134 41.54 27.68 -43.65
CA THR A 134 42.60 28.67 -43.91
C THR A 134 43.95 28.09 -43.48
N ASP A 135 45.05 28.70 -43.95
CA ASP A 135 46.43 28.30 -43.59
C ASP A 135 46.72 28.34 -42.07
N GLY A 136 45.79 28.89 -41.26
CA GLY A 136 45.85 28.97 -39.80
C GLY A 136 44.98 27.96 -39.04
N GLY A 137 44.27 27.04 -39.71
CA GLY A 137 43.45 26.00 -39.09
C GLY A 137 41.94 26.08 -39.40
N TYR A 138 41.14 25.26 -38.70
CA TYR A 138 39.67 25.25 -38.82
C TYR A 138 39.09 26.55 -38.24
N GLN A 139 38.13 27.18 -38.92
CA GLN A 139 37.39 28.32 -38.37
C GLN A 139 35.88 28.20 -38.70
N PRO A 140 34.99 28.44 -37.72
CA PRO A 140 33.55 28.35 -37.95
C PRO A 140 33.10 29.44 -38.93
N ARG A 141 32.10 29.14 -39.75
CA ARG A 141 31.55 30.11 -40.71
C ARG A 141 30.95 31.30 -39.97
N PRO A 142 30.99 32.51 -40.54
CA PRO A 142 30.28 33.64 -39.96
C PRO A 142 28.78 33.36 -39.86
N TYR A 143 28.19 33.60 -38.70
CA TYR A 143 26.76 33.51 -38.46
C TYR A 143 26.11 34.89 -38.54
N SER A 144 25.06 34.97 -39.37
CA SER A 144 24.15 36.11 -39.39
C SER A 144 22.71 35.62 -39.27
N HIS A 145 21.95 36.23 -38.36
CA HIS A 145 20.56 35.88 -38.13
C HIS A 145 19.72 36.08 -39.40
N GLY A 146 18.87 35.10 -39.73
CA GLY A 146 18.04 35.10 -40.95
C GLY A 146 18.76 34.65 -42.22
N VAL A 147 20.09 34.46 -42.19
CA VAL A 147 20.90 34.02 -43.33
C VAL A 147 21.55 32.65 -43.06
N SER A 148 22.02 32.44 -41.83
CA SER A 148 22.75 31.23 -41.42
C SER A 148 21.92 30.41 -40.42
N ASN A 149 22.13 29.10 -40.38
CA ASN A 149 21.50 28.23 -39.38
C ASN A 149 22.30 28.26 -38.07
N ALA A 150 21.65 28.70 -36.97
CA ALA A 150 22.30 28.84 -35.67
C ALA A 150 22.82 27.52 -35.10
N ARG A 151 22.14 26.38 -35.36
CA ARG A 151 22.59 25.06 -34.90
C ARG A 151 23.88 24.63 -35.60
N VAL A 152 23.98 24.92 -36.90
CA VAL A 152 25.20 24.65 -37.68
C VAL A 152 26.35 25.48 -37.15
N TYR A 153 26.13 26.76 -36.89
CA TYR A 153 27.17 27.62 -36.31
C TYR A 153 27.63 27.14 -34.91
N LEU A 154 26.71 26.75 -34.04
CA LEU A 154 27.02 26.22 -32.71
C LEU A 154 27.88 24.94 -32.79
N SER A 155 27.51 24.01 -33.67
CA SER A 155 28.25 22.78 -33.92
C SER A 155 29.65 23.06 -34.49
N GLU A 156 29.77 23.97 -35.46
CA GLU A 156 31.06 24.40 -36.00
C GLU A 156 31.95 25.04 -34.93
N PHE A 157 31.38 25.88 -34.07
CA PHE A 157 32.14 26.49 -32.98
C PHE A 157 32.60 25.46 -31.95
N GLN A 158 31.78 24.46 -31.62
CA GLN A 158 32.18 23.35 -30.75
C GLN A 158 33.35 22.56 -31.37
N PHE A 159 33.28 22.27 -32.66
CA PHE A 159 34.37 21.61 -33.37
C PHE A 159 35.65 22.47 -33.41
N TYR A 160 35.51 23.78 -33.58
CA TYR A 160 36.64 24.73 -33.48
C TYR A 160 37.35 24.64 -32.13
N VAL A 161 36.61 24.64 -31.02
CA VAL A 161 37.18 24.53 -29.67
C VAL A 161 37.86 23.17 -29.47
N TYR A 162 37.27 22.08 -29.98
CA TYR A 162 37.87 20.74 -29.94
C TYR A 162 39.20 20.67 -30.69
N MET A 163 39.28 21.29 -31.88
CA MET A 163 40.48 21.29 -32.72
C MET A 163 41.60 22.21 -32.21
N HIS A 164 41.33 23.06 -31.22
CA HIS A 164 42.31 24.00 -30.63
C HIS A 164 42.48 23.72 -29.13
N PRO A 165 43.11 22.58 -28.74
CA PRO A 165 43.30 22.23 -27.33
C PRO A 165 44.12 23.25 -26.52
N GLN A 166 44.94 24.06 -27.20
CA GLN A 166 45.71 25.17 -26.62
C GLN A 166 44.86 26.40 -26.27
N LEU A 167 43.59 26.45 -26.70
CA LEU A 167 42.70 27.56 -26.38
C LEU A 167 42.26 27.47 -24.91
N PRO A 168 42.47 28.52 -24.09
CA PRO A 168 41.95 28.55 -22.73
C PRO A 168 40.44 28.35 -22.72
N ARG A 169 39.95 27.38 -21.93
CA ARG A 169 38.52 27.06 -21.80
C ARG A 169 37.79 27.95 -20.80
N THR A 170 38.35 29.12 -20.50
CA THR A 170 37.66 30.11 -19.65
C THR A 170 36.51 30.73 -20.42
N PRO A 171 35.34 30.96 -19.79
CA PRO A 171 34.18 31.49 -20.48
C PRO A 171 34.48 32.81 -21.21
N GLU A 172 35.30 33.68 -20.63
CA GLU A 172 35.66 34.97 -21.21
C GLU A 172 36.36 34.83 -22.56
N VAL A 173 37.29 33.86 -22.67
CA VAL A 173 38.03 33.60 -23.91
C VAL A 173 37.11 32.95 -24.94
N LEU A 174 36.28 31.99 -24.52
CA LEU A 174 35.36 31.30 -25.40
C LEU A 174 34.29 32.24 -25.98
N ILE A 175 33.73 33.16 -25.19
CA ILE A 175 32.75 34.15 -25.66
C ILE A 175 33.40 35.14 -26.63
N GLN A 176 34.62 35.58 -26.36
CA GLN A 176 35.34 36.45 -27.30
C GLN A 176 35.56 35.77 -28.65
N ARG A 177 35.99 34.50 -28.63
CA ARG A 177 36.17 33.70 -29.86
C ARG A 177 34.85 33.42 -30.57
N PHE A 178 33.79 33.14 -29.81
CA PHE A 178 32.44 32.97 -30.33
C PHE A 178 31.97 34.24 -31.04
N ALA A 179 32.10 35.40 -30.39
CA ALA A 179 31.65 36.68 -30.95
C ALA A 179 32.35 37.07 -32.26
N MET A 180 33.60 36.65 -32.49
CA MET A 180 34.33 36.92 -33.74
C MET A 180 33.62 36.35 -34.98
N GLY A 181 32.85 35.26 -34.81
CA GLY A 181 32.08 34.65 -35.90
C GLY A 181 30.66 35.21 -36.04
N LEU A 182 30.21 36.13 -35.18
CA LEU A 182 28.85 36.66 -35.22
C LEU A 182 28.76 37.95 -36.03
N ARG A 183 27.63 38.17 -36.71
CA ARG A 183 27.33 39.40 -37.45
C ARG A 183 25.90 39.89 -37.19
N GLY A 184 25.70 41.20 -37.23
CA GLY A 184 24.39 41.84 -37.07
C GLY A 184 23.76 41.58 -35.70
N ARG A 185 22.44 41.33 -35.68
CA ARG A 185 21.66 41.11 -34.45
C ARG A 185 22.25 40.06 -33.49
N ALA A 186 22.89 39.03 -34.03
CA ALA A 186 23.53 38.00 -33.21
C ALA A 186 24.75 38.52 -32.43
N TYR A 187 25.54 39.41 -33.05
CA TYR A 187 26.67 40.07 -32.40
C TYR A 187 26.16 41.08 -31.35
N GLU A 188 25.15 41.87 -31.70
CA GLU A 188 24.52 42.84 -30.78
C GLU A 188 23.98 42.17 -29.52
N TRP A 189 23.49 40.94 -29.61
CA TRP A 189 23.02 40.17 -28.46
C TRP A 189 24.16 39.77 -27.50
N VAL A 190 25.33 39.43 -28.03
CA VAL A 190 26.52 39.07 -27.22
C VAL A 190 27.28 40.30 -26.73
N TYR A 191 27.14 41.43 -27.42
CA TYR A 191 27.90 42.66 -27.17
C TYR A 191 27.90 43.16 -25.71
N PRO A 192 26.77 43.16 -24.96
CA PRO A 192 26.76 43.58 -23.57
C PRO A 192 27.65 42.73 -22.65
N ILE A 193 27.81 41.44 -22.98
CA ILE A 193 28.63 40.49 -22.22
C ILE A 193 30.12 40.72 -22.53
N LEU A 194 30.44 41.12 -23.76
CA LEU A 194 31.81 41.48 -24.16
C LEU A 194 32.29 42.78 -23.50
N GLN A 195 31.38 43.74 -23.31
CA GLN A 195 31.70 45.02 -22.66
C GLN A 195 31.94 44.85 -21.15
N ASP A 196 31.14 44.03 -20.48
CA ASP A 196 31.27 43.79 -19.05
C ASP A 196 31.26 42.29 -18.74
N LYS A 197 32.46 41.77 -18.46
CA LYS A 197 32.68 40.36 -18.12
C LYS A 197 31.89 39.91 -16.90
N ARG A 198 31.53 40.82 -15.98
CA ARG A 198 30.72 40.48 -14.78
C ARG A 198 29.29 40.10 -15.15
N ARG A 199 28.77 40.63 -16.26
CA ARG A 199 27.43 40.27 -16.78
C ARG A 199 27.37 38.81 -17.17
N PHE A 200 28.46 38.22 -17.66
CA PHE A 200 28.50 36.80 -17.95
C PHE A 200 28.12 35.98 -16.71
N HIS A 201 28.86 36.17 -15.61
CA HIS A 201 28.64 35.45 -14.34
C HIS A 201 27.31 35.82 -13.67
N THR A 202 26.71 36.95 -14.04
CA THR A 202 25.38 37.37 -13.56
C THR A 202 24.25 36.62 -14.27
N TYR A 203 24.38 36.35 -15.56
CA TYR A 203 23.32 35.75 -16.38
C TYR A 203 23.54 34.26 -16.68
N TYR A 204 24.79 33.78 -16.63
CA TYR A 204 25.17 32.43 -17.03
C TYR A 204 26.11 31.81 -16.00
N ARG A 205 25.82 30.57 -15.64
CA ARG A 205 26.64 29.79 -14.70
C ARG A 205 27.95 29.34 -15.35
N ASP A 206 27.90 29.00 -16.63
CA ASP A 206 29.00 28.47 -17.41
C ASP A 206 28.78 28.76 -18.91
N PHE A 207 29.77 28.43 -19.72
CA PHE A 207 29.71 28.66 -21.17
C PHE A 207 28.62 27.82 -21.85
N THR A 208 28.28 26.66 -21.30
CA THR A 208 27.17 25.81 -21.78
C THR A 208 25.84 26.53 -21.65
N ALA A 209 25.54 27.11 -20.50
CA ALA A 209 24.31 27.86 -20.25
C ALA A 209 24.18 29.08 -21.19
N PHE A 210 25.32 29.67 -21.58
CA PHE A 210 25.36 30.73 -22.58
C PHE A 210 25.00 30.23 -23.98
N LEU A 211 25.58 29.11 -24.43
CA LEU A 211 25.23 28.51 -25.73
C LEU A 211 23.76 28.08 -25.77
N ASP A 212 23.20 27.59 -24.67
CA ASP A 212 21.78 27.24 -24.57
C ASP A 212 20.85 28.45 -24.69
N ALA A 213 21.26 29.59 -24.13
CA ALA A 213 20.52 30.83 -24.28
C ALA A 213 20.59 31.35 -25.71
N PHE A 214 21.77 31.29 -26.34
CA PHE A 214 21.93 31.64 -27.75
C PHE A 214 21.11 30.71 -28.67
N ALA A 215 21.11 29.40 -28.43
CA ALA A 215 20.31 28.44 -29.19
C ALA A 215 18.80 28.70 -29.04
N ARG A 216 18.34 29.06 -27.84
CA ARG A 216 16.93 29.42 -27.62
C ARG A 216 16.53 30.69 -28.37
N GLU A 217 17.38 31.71 -28.36
CA GLU A 217 17.13 32.98 -29.04
C GLU A 217 17.14 32.84 -30.58
N PHE A 218 18.07 32.05 -31.12
CA PHE A 218 18.40 32.09 -32.55
C PHE A 218 18.16 30.77 -33.32
N ALA A 219 17.89 29.65 -32.65
CA ALA A 219 17.70 28.33 -33.28
C ALA A 219 16.28 27.74 -33.13
N HIS A 220 15.33 28.51 -32.56
CA HIS A 220 13.92 28.17 -32.37
C HIS A 220 13.65 26.70 -31.91
N GLY A 221 14.31 26.24 -30.84
CA GLY A 221 14.08 24.90 -30.28
C GLY A 221 14.71 24.66 -28.89
N LYS A 222 14.18 23.67 -28.16
CA LYS A 222 14.51 23.30 -26.76
C LYS A 222 16.01 23.07 -26.51
N ARG A 223 16.40 23.22 -25.23
CA ARG A 223 17.74 23.07 -24.60
C ARG A 223 18.79 22.39 -25.49
N TYR A 224 19.87 23.10 -25.80
CA TYR A 224 21.13 22.44 -26.14
C TYR A 224 21.59 21.74 -24.85
N SER A 225 22.14 20.53 -24.95
CA SER A 225 22.79 19.87 -23.82
C SER A 225 24.22 19.60 -24.22
N PHE A 226 25.15 20.11 -23.42
CA PHE A 226 26.58 19.94 -23.61
C PHE A 226 27.03 18.82 -22.67
N ASP A 227 27.35 17.65 -23.20
CA ASP A 227 28.10 16.67 -22.43
C ASP A 227 29.59 16.98 -22.59
N MET A 228 30.17 17.61 -21.55
CA MET A 228 31.62 17.65 -21.36
C MET A 228 32.01 16.51 -20.44
N ASN A 229 32.31 15.35 -21.04
CA ASN A 229 33.25 14.39 -20.46
C ASN A 229 34.59 14.52 -21.19
#